data_AF-A0A968NMB2-F1
#
_entry.id   AF-A0A968NMB2-F1
#
_cell.length_a   1.000
_cell.length_b   1.000
_cell.length_c   1.000
_cell.angle_alpha   90.00
_cell.angle_beta   90.00
_cell.angle_gamma   90.00
#
_symmetry.space_group_name_H-M   'P 1'
#
loop_
_entity.id
_entity.type
_entity.pdbx_description
1 polymer ?
#
loop_
_entity_poly.entity_id
_entity_poly.type
_entity_poly.pdbx_seq_one_letter_code
_entity_poly.pdbx_strand_id
1 'polypeptide(L)'
;MVPGSDASIIRIETPGTTGAKYIAMSVDCNGRHCYLDPREGAKAAVAEACRNVTMSGATPLASTDNLNFGNPHNPELFWQLRECVEGLAEGCRVLEVPVTGGNVSLYNQNPKGAIDPTPPCRCRSDRRPAPQFTPSFFQNADDAVLLVGGIGSEMGGSSYLFEIHGKKQGLPPARGSGE
;
A
#
# COMPACT_ATOMS: atom_id res chain seq x y z
N MET A 1 4.19 -11.97 19.38
CA MET A 1 4.44 -10.79 18.53
C MET A 1 3.59 -9.68 19.10
N VAL A 2 4.17 -8.57 19.54
CA VAL A 2 3.39 -7.46 20.10
C VAL A 2 2.86 -6.66 18.91
N PRO A 3 1.55 -6.34 18.84
CA PRO A 3 1.02 -5.42 17.84
C PRO A 3 1.70 -4.04 17.98
N GLY A 4 2.01 -3.34 16.89
CA GLY A 4 2.52 -1.95 16.97
C GLY A 4 3.65 -1.57 16.00
N SER A 5 3.65 -2.10 14.77
CA SER A 5 4.52 -1.63 13.68
C SER A 5 3.69 -1.49 12.40
N ASP A 6 4.20 -0.77 11.41
CA ASP A 6 3.51 -0.53 10.13
C ASP A 6 3.36 -1.81 9.29
N ALA A 7 4.14 -2.85 9.59
CA ALA A 7 4.03 -4.16 8.96
C ALA A 7 3.92 -5.30 9.99
N SER A 8 3.30 -6.41 9.59
CA SER A 8 3.27 -7.64 10.38
C SER A 8 4.60 -8.38 10.26
N ILE A 9 5.20 -8.79 11.40
CA ILE A 9 6.54 -9.40 11.43
C ILE A 9 6.52 -10.81 11.99
N ILE A 10 6.59 -11.81 11.12
CA ILE A 10 6.54 -13.22 11.51
C ILE A 10 7.96 -13.75 11.71
N ARG A 11 8.24 -14.26 12.91
CA ARG A 11 9.47 -15.02 13.23
C ARG A 11 9.30 -16.46 12.76
N ILE A 12 10.29 -16.97 12.03
CA ILE A 12 10.37 -18.35 11.58
C ILE A 12 11.57 -19.02 12.24
N GLU A 13 11.31 -20.03 13.03
CA GLU A 13 12.34 -20.90 13.59
C GLU A 13 12.73 -21.95 12.55
N THR A 14 14.04 -22.14 12.38
CA THR A 14 14.56 -23.16 11.46
C THR A 14 15.18 -24.27 12.30
N PRO A 15 14.55 -25.47 12.39
CA PRO A 15 15.06 -26.60 13.15
C PRO A 15 16.51 -26.94 12.76
N GLY A 16 17.36 -27.20 13.75
CA GLY A 16 18.77 -27.53 13.51
C GLY A 16 19.68 -26.34 13.18
N THR A 17 19.19 -25.10 13.28
CA THR A 17 20.02 -23.89 13.18
C THR A 17 19.90 -23.06 14.45
N THR A 18 20.95 -22.30 14.79
CA THR A 18 20.96 -21.37 15.94
C THR A 18 20.29 -20.03 15.64
N GLY A 19 19.74 -19.85 14.43
CA GLY A 19 19.21 -18.57 13.95
C GLY A 19 17.70 -18.58 13.70
N ALA A 20 17.08 -17.40 13.83
CA ALA A 20 15.72 -17.14 13.39
C ALA A 20 15.72 -16.33 12.08
N LYS A 21 14.78 -16.64 11.18
CA LYS A 21 14.46 -15.79 10.03
C LYS A 21 13.21 -14.98 10.35
N TYR A 22 13.06 -13.84 9.68
CA TYR A 22 11.87 -13.00 9.83
C TYR A 22 11.29 -12.67 8.46
N ILE A 23 9.97 -12.55 8.42
CA ILE A 23 9.23 -12.06 7.26
C ILE A 23 8.41 -10.86 7.71
N ALA A 24 8.56 -9.72 7.03
CA ALA A 24 7.64 -8.59 7.19
C ALA A 24 6.64 -8.56 6.03
N MET A 25 5.39 -8.19 6.34
CA MET A 25 4.30 -8.11 5.38
C MET A 25 3.41 -6.90 5.65
N SER A 26 3.06 -6.16 4.59
CA SER A 26 2.04 -5.10 4.62
C SER A 26 1.01 -5.36 3.51
N VAL A 27 -0.19 -4.78 3.66
CA VAL A 27 -1.26 -4.81 2.64
C VAL A 27 -1.92 -3.45 2.62
N ASP A 28 -1.89 -2.79 1.46
CA ASP A 28 -2.35 -1.40 1.38
C ASP A 28 -3.14 -1.16 0.09
N CYS A 29 -4.20 -0.38 0.23
CA CYS A 29 -4.96 0.20 -0.88
C CYS A 29 -5.93 1.25 -0.33
N ASN A 30 -5.90 2.43 -0.95
CA ASN A 30 -6.93 3.44 -0.75
C ASN A 30 -7.85 3.47 -1.97
N GLY A 31 -9.00 2.80 -1.86
CA GLY A 31 -9.97 2.72 -2.96
C GLY A 31 -10.50 4.08 -3.41
N ARG A 32 -10.54 5.09 -2.51
CA ARG A 32 -10.95 6.45 -2.86
C ARG A 32 -9.92 7.12 -3.77
N HIS A 33 -8.64 6.91 -3.51
CA HIS A 33 -7.59 7.41 -4.41
C HIS A 33 -7.71 6.74 -5.76
N CYS A 34 -7.89 5.41 -5.79
CA CYS A 34 -8.05 4.65 -7.03
C CYS A 34 -9.35 5.00 -7.79
N TYR A 35 -10.38 5.47 -7.09
CA TYR A 35 -11.60 6.00 -7.72
C TYR A 35 -11.36 7.35 -8.38
N LEU A 36 -10.63 8.25 -7.71
CA LEU A 36 -10.39 9.62 -8.17
C LEU A 36 -9.33 9.69 -9.28
N ASP A 37 -8.25 8.93 -9.13
CA ASP A 37 -7.19 8.73 -10.12
C ASP A 37 -6.71 7.27 -10.03
N PRO A 38 -7.19 6.37 -10.90
CA PRO A 38 -6.90 4.94 -10.77
C PRO A 38 -5.41 4.61 -10.91
N ARG A 39 -4.69 5.32 -11.78
CA ARG A 39 -3.28 5.04 -12.03
C ARG A 39 -2.42 5.51 -10.86
N GLU A 40 -2.63 6.74 -10.41
CA GLU A 40 -1.89 7.28 -9.27
C GLU A 40 -2.31 6.64 -7.95
N GLY A 41 -3.59 6.28 -7.79
CA GLY A 41 -4.09 5.52 -6.65
C GLY A 41 -3.48 4.13 -6.54
N ALA A 42 -3.31 3.43 -7.65
CA ALA A 42 -2.65 2.13 -7.68
C ALA A 42 -1.14 2.22 -7.40
N LYS A 43 -0.42 3.19 -8.00
CA LYS A 43 0.95 3.52 -7.58
C LYS A 43 1.01 3.84 -6.10
N ALA A 44 -0.04 4.51 -5.59
CA ALA A 44 -0.12 4.89 -4.21
C ALA A 44 -0.07 3.67 -3.28
N ALA A 45 -0.92 2.69 -3.58
CA ALA A 45 -1.00 1.41 -2.88
C ALA A 45 0.35 0.67 -2.87
N VAL A 46 1.06 0.58 -4.00
CA VAL A 46 2.36 -0.12 -4.06
C VAL A 46 3.38 0.53 -3.13
N ALA A 47 3.56 1.84 -3.21
CA ALA A 47 4.59 2.46 -2.38
C ALA A 47 4.19 2.57 -0.91
N GLU A 48 2.90 2.58 -0.57
CA GLU A 48 2.47 2.47 0.83
C GLU A 48 2.82 1.09 1.40
N ALA A 49 2.49 0.01 0.69
CA ALA A 49 2.87 -1.34 1.09
C ALA A 49 4.38 -1.56 1.20
N CYS A 50 5.15 -1.02 0.24
CA CYS A 50 6.60 -1.07 0.32
C CYS A 50 7.13 -0.21 1.47
N ARG A 51 6.60 1.00 1.67
CA ARG A 51 7.02 1.91 2.76
C ARG A 51 6.79 1.27 4.12
N ASN A 52 5.62 0.69 4.36
CA ASN A 52 5.28 0.06 5.64
C ASN A 52 6.25 -1.10 5.96
N VAL A 53 6.61 -1.91 4.97
CA VAL A 53 7.64 -2.95 5.11
C VAL A 53 9.01 -2.33 5.39
N THR A 54 9.41 -1.30 4.65
CA THR A 54 10.68 -0.58 4.86
C THR A 54 10.78 0.05 6.24
N MET A 55 9.73 0.73 6.71
CA MET A 55 9.70 1.39 8.02
C MET A 55 9.78 0.38 9.16
N SER A 56 9.24 -0.83 8.99
CA SER A 56 9.44 -1.93 9.95
C SER A 56 10.88 -2.48 10.01
N GLY A 57 11.77 -1.99 9.14
CA GLY A 57 13.19 -2.35 9.06
C GLY A 57 13.47 -3.53 8.13
N ALA A 58 12.66 -3.76 7.11
CA ALA A 58 12.87 -4.87 6.16
C ALA A 58 12.83 -4.39 4.71
N THR A 59 13.52 -5.08 3.81
CA THR A 59 13.60 -4.68 2.39
C THR A 59 12.51 -5.37 1.58
N PRO A 60 11.56 -4.65 0.93
CA PRO A 60 10.57 -5.27 0.05
C PRO A 60 11.23 -6.12 -1.04
N LEU A 61 10.77 -7.36 -1.24
CA LEU A 61 11.33 -8.30 -2.22
C LEU A 61 10.33 -8.71 -3.30
N ALA A 62 9.05 -8.74 -2.95
CA ALA A 62 7.99 -9.18 -3.86
C ALA A 62 6.66 -8.56 -3.44
N SER A 63 5.76 -8.47 -4.42
CA SER A 63 4.38 -8.09 -4.22
C SER A 63 3.41 -9.19 -4.66
N THR A 64 2.20 -9.16 -4.13
CA THR A 64 1.02 -9.83 -4.68
C THR A 64 -0.16 -8.86 -4.72
N ASP A 65 -0.97 -8.93 -5.77
CA ASP A 65 -2.10 -8.05 -5.99
C ASP A 65 -3.45 -8.80 -5.91
N ASN A 66 -4.47 -8.13 -5.38
CA ASN A 66 -5.83 -8.66 -5.35
C ASN A 66 -6.78 -7.68 -6.04
N LEU A 67 -6.93 -7.77 -7.35
CA LEU A 67 -7.71 -6.81 -8.13
C LEU A 67 -9.21 -7.01 -7.88
N ASN A 68 -9.91 -6.02 -7.31
CA ASN A 68 -11.37 -6.04 -7.11
C ASN A 68 -12.03 -4.87 -7.85
N PHE A 69 -12.84 -5.20 -8.87
CA PHE A 69 -13.46 -4.24 -9.76
C PHE A 69 -14.91 -4.63 -10.11
N GLY A 70 -15.66 -3.67 -10.68
CA GLY A 70 -17.02 -3.87 -11.17
C GLY A 70 -17.07 -4.66 -12.50
N ASN A 71 -18.17 -4.52 -13.24
CA ASN A 71 -18.36 -5.22 -14.52
C ASN A 71 -17.40 -4.69 -15.60
N PRO A 72 -16.48 -5.52 -16.15
CA PRO A 72 -15.50 -5.11 -17.15
C PRO A 72 -16.12 -4.81 -18.53
N HIS A 73 -17.39 -5.12 -18.76
CA HIS A 73 -18.08 -4.74 -19.99
C HIS A 73 -18.49 -3.27 -20.02
N ASN A 74 -18.49 -2.58 -18.88
CA ASN A 74 -18.66 -1.13 -18.85
C ASN A 74 -17.31 -0.46 -19.19
N PRO A 75 -17.22 0.34 -20.27
CA PRO A 75 -15.97 0.99 -20.67
C PRO A 75 -15.30 1.82 -19.57
N GLU A 76 -16.07 2.48 -18.70
CA GLU A 76 -15.55 3.30 -17.60
C GLU A 76 -14.91 2.43 -16.51
N LEU A 77 -15.58 1.35 -16.10
CA LEU A 77 -15.06 0.42 -15.09
C LEU A 77 -13.86 -0.37 -15.63
N PHE A 78 -13.88 -0.71 -16.92
CA PHE A 78 -12.73 -1.31 -17.58
C PHE A 78 -11.54 -0.35 -17.66
N TRP A 79 -11.80 0.94 -17.92
CA TRP A 79 -10.76 1.97 -17.87
C TRP A 79 -10.13 2.04 -16.48
N GLN A 80 -10.93 2.05 -15.40
CA GLN A 80 -10.40 2.02 -14.03
C GLN A 80 -9.52 0.78 -13.76
N LEU A 81 -9.98 -0.40 -14.19
CA LEU A 81 -9.19 -1.64 -14.09
C LEU A 81 -7.85 -1.50 -14.82
N ARG A 82 -7.87 -1.08 -16.08
CA ARG A 82 -6.66 -0.90 -16.90
C ARG A 82 -5.69 0.06 -16.23
N GLU A 83 -6.15 1.26 -15.88
CA GLU A 83 -5.29 2.28 -15.28
C GLU A 83 -4.73 1.85 -13.92
N CYS A 84 -5.49 1.11 -13.11
CA CYS A 84 -4.97 0.53 -11.88
C CYS A 84 -3.86 -0.50 -12.15
N VAL A 85 -4.06 -1.40 -13.12
CA VAL A 85 -3.05 -2.42 -13.48
C VAL A 85 -1.77 -1.76 -13.99
N GLU A 86 -1.90 -0.75 -14.85
CA GLU A 86 -0.75 0.03 -15.33
C GLU A 86 -0.04 0.76 -14.18
N GLY A 87 -0.79 1.38 -13.27
CA GLY A 87 -0.25 2.06 -12.09
C GLY A 87 0.49 1.11 -11.14
N LEU A 88 -0.07 -0.08 -10.89
CA LEU A 88 0.62 -1.14 -10.13
C LEU A 88 1.94 -1.53 -10.82
N ALA A 89 1.91 -1.80 -12.12
CA ALA A 89 3.08 -2.21 -12.88
C ALA A 89 4.18 -1.14 -12.88
N GLU A 90 3.80 0.14 -13.02
CA GLU A 90 4.72 1.28 -12.92
C GLU A 90 5.34 1.39 -11.53
N GLY A 91 4.52 1.35 -10.47
CA GLY A 91 5.00 1.42 -9.09
C GLY A 91 5.96 0.28 -8.74
N CYS A 92 5.59 -0.94 -9.11
CA CYS A 92 6.42 -2.13 -8.93
C CYS A 92 7.75 -2.05 -9.70
N ARG A 93 7.74 -1.51 -10.92
CA ARG A 93 8.96 -1.32 -11.73
C ARG A 93 9.90 -0.30 -11.10
N VAL A 94 9.38 0.84 -10.63
CA VAL A 94 10.18 1.90 -9.99
C VAL A 94 10.81 1.41 -8.69
N LEU A 95 10.08 0.63 -7.90
CA LEU A 95 10.54 0.12 -6.60
C LEU A 95 11.29 -1.22 -6.71
N GLU A 96 11.45 -1.76 -7.94
CA GLU A 96 12.07 -3.05 -8.22
C GLU A 96 11.43 -4.22 -7.44
N VAL A 97 10.12 -4.15 -7.22
CA VAL A 97 9.34 -5.17 -6.49
C VAL A 97 8.47 -5.95 -7.49
N PRO A 98 8.86 -7.17 -7.90
CA PRO A 98 8.07 -7.95 -8.85
C PRO A 98 6.76 -8.43 -8.23
N VAL A 99 5.71 -8.47 -9.05
CA VAL A 99 4.45 -9.14 -8.70
C VAL A 99 4.64 -10.64 -8.91
N THR A 100 4.52 -11.42 -7.84
CA THR A 100 4.79 -12.88 -7.84
C THR A 100 3.55 -13.75 -7.84
N GLY A 101 2.37 -13.14 -7.73
CA GLY A 101 1.08 -13.82 -7.75
C GLY A 101 -0.04 -12.84 -7.43
N GLY A 102 -1.28 -13.29 -7.57
CA GLY A 102 -2.43 -12.43 -7.30
C GLY A 102 -3.77 -13.11 -7.54
N ASN A 103 -4.83 -12.32 -7.41
CA ASN A 103 -6.20 -12.71 -7.69
C ASN A 103 -6.93 -11.58 -8.43
N VAL A 104 -7.94 -11.94 -9.22
CA VAL A 104 -8.81 -10.98 -9.91
C VAL A 104 -10.27 -11.33 -9.62
N SER A 105 -10.95 -10.40 -8.97
CA SER A 105 -12.38 -10.43 -8.66
C SER A 105 -13.08 -9.32 -9.46
N LEU A 106 -13.98 -9.72 -10.36
CA LEU A 106 -14.76 -8.81 -11.21
C LEU A 106 -16.25 -8.89 -10.86
N TYR A 107 -17.04 -7.98 -11.43
CA TYR A 107 -18.49 -7.89 -11.21
C TYR A 107 -18.89 -7.53 -9.78
N ASN A 108 -18.00 -6.88 -9.03
CA ASN A 108 -18.29 -6.37 -7.69
C ASN A 108 -19.15 -5.11 -7.76
N GLN A 109 -20.45 -5.30 -7.94
CA GLN A 109 -21.42 -4.23 -8.07
C GLN A 109 -22.81 -4.66 -7.60
N ASN A 110 -23.63 -3.69 -7.23
CA ASN A 110 -25.03 -3.88 -6.89
C ASN A 110 -25.88 -2.79 -7.57
N PRO A 111 -27.22 -2.76 -7.40
CA PRO A 111 -28.06 -1.75 -8.04
C PRO A 111 -27.70 -0.29 -7.75
N LYS A 112 -26.93 0.00 -6.68
CA LYS A 112 -26.45 1.35 -6.33
C LYS A 112 -25.16 1.73 -7.07
N GLY A 113 -24.47 0.78 -7.70
CA GLY A 113 -23.22 1.01 -8.42
C GLY A 113 -22.15 -0.05 -8.16
N ALA A 114 -21.01 0.14 -8.82
CA ALA A 114 -19.80 -0.64 -8.58
C ALA A 114 -19.09 -0.19 -7.29
N ILE A 115 -18.28 -1.08 -6.73
CA ILE A 115 -17.33 -0.70 -5.67
C ILE A 115 -16.28 0.30 -6.21
N ASP A 116 -15.64 1.02 -5.30
CA ASP A 116 -14.44 1.77 -5.66
C ASP A 116 -13.33 0.79 -6.11
N PRO A 117 -12.52 1.14 -7.12
CA PRO A 117 -11.38 0.35 -7.56
C PRO A 117 -10.51 -0.05 -6.38
N THR A 118 -10.35 -1.35 -6.14
CA THR A 118 -9.62 -1.84 -4.97
C THR A 118 -8.59 -2.87 -5.42
N PRO A 119 -7.37 -2.43 -5.76
CA PRO A 119 -6.22 -3.30 -6.01
C PRO A 119 -5.25 -3.34 -4.80
N PRO A 120 -5.55 -4.03 -3.67
CA PRO A 120 -4.60 -4.20 -2.58
C PRO A 120 -3.30 -4.80 -3.06
N CYS A 121 -2.22 -4.12 -2.68
CA CYS A 121 -0.86 -4.55 -2.91
C CYS A 121 -0.32 -5.09 -1.60
N ARG A 122 0.19 -6.32 -1.62
CA ARG A 122 0.82 -6.95 -0.45
C ARG A 122 2.29 -7.15 -0.70
N CYS A 123 3.14 -6.51 0.10
CA CYS A 123 4.59 -6.65 -0.01
C CYS A 123 5.13 -7.65 1.02
N ARG A 124 6.18 -8.39 0.64
CA ARG A 124 6.90 -9.35 1.50
C ARG A 124 8.40 -9.10 1.45
N SER A 125 9.09 -9.32 2.57
CA SER A 125 10.55 -9.28 2.68
C SER A 125 11.14 -10.48 3.45
N ASP A 126 12.44 -10.74 3.29
CA ASP A 126 13.22 -11.62 4.16
C ASP A 126 14.25 -10.81 4.97
N ARG A 127 14.58 -11.27 6.18
CA ARG A 127 15.60 -10.62 7.03
C ARG A 127 16.50 -11.64 7.71
N ARG A 128 17.82 -11.40 7.68
CA ARG A 128 18.86 -12.13 8.43
C ARG A 128 20.06 -11.21 8.78
N PRO A 129 20.57 -11.16 10.03
CA PRO A 129 19.93 -11.43 11.33
C PRO A 129 19.27 -10.17 11.94
N ALA A 130 18.55 -10.32 13.06
CA ALA A 130 17.89 -9.22 13.77
C ALA A 130 18.90 -8.36 14.53
N PRO A 131 18.88 -7.01 14.36
CA PRO A 131 19.00 -6.23 15.60
C PRO A 131 17.96 -5.13 15.83
N GLN A 132 17.12 -4.73 14.88
CA GLN A 132 16.21 -3.60 15.14
C GLN A 132 14.96 -3.67 14.26
N PHE A 133 13.84 -3.98 14.91
CA PHE A 133 12.52 -3.58 14.43
C PHE A 133 12.32 -2.13 14.83
N THR A 134 11.77 -1.33 13.93
CA THR A 134 11.38 0.04 14.26
C THR A 134 9.92 0.00 14.71
N PRO A 135 9.62 0.20 16.01
CA PRO A 135 8.26 0.35 16.48
C PRO A 135 7.66 1.66 15.93
N SER A 136 6.34 1.68 15.71
CA SER A 136 5.65 2.87 15.21
C SER A 136 5.27 3.88 16.33
N PHE A 137 5.82 3.71 17.54
CA PHE A 137 5.56 4.56 18.69
C PHE A 137 6.84 5.10 19.31
N PHE A 138 6.76 6.30 19.92
CA PHE A 138 7.88 6.94 20.62
C PHE A 138 8.41 6.04 21.74
N GLN A 139 9.72 5.94 21.86
CA GLN A 139 10.37 5.07 22.85
C GLN A 139 10.72 5.85 24.12
N ASN A 140 11.10 7.12 23.99
CA ASN A 140 11.51 7.98 25.09
C ASN A 140 10.87 9.37 25.00
N ALA A 141 10.75 10.06 26.13
CA ALA A 141 10.16 11.39 26.20
C ALA A 141 10.95 12.46 25.42
N ASP A 142 12.27 12.29 25.30
CA ASP A 142 13.19 13.24 24.66
C ASP A 142 13.55 12.84 23.21
N ASP A 143 12.81 11.90 22.61
CA ASP A 143 13.03 11.50 21.22
C ASP A 143 12.74 12.68 20.29
N ALA A 144 13.68 12.98 19.38
CA ALA A 144 13.47 13.98 18.35
C ALA A 144 12.47 13.47 17.30
N VAL A 145 11.46 14.29 16.98
CA VAL A 145 10.48 13.98 15.94
C VAL A 145 10.85 14.69 14.64
N LEU A 146 11.15 13.90 13.61
CA LEU A 146 11.53 14.41 12.29
C LEU A 146 10.45 14.03 11.27
N LEU A 147 10.09 14.99 10.42
CA LEU A 147 9.18 14.77 9.30
C LEU A 147 9.97 14.76 7.98
N VAL A 148 9.95 13.62 7.29
CA VAL A 148 10.56 13.47 5.96
C VAL A 148 9.51 13.75 4.89
N GLY A 149 9.84 14.60 3.92
CA GLY A 149 8.94 14.95 2.81
C GLY A 149 8.08 16.21 3.04
N GLY A 150 8.18 16.85 4.21
CA GLY A 150 7.51 18.12 4.50
C GLY A 150 5.99 18.00 4.74
N ILE A 151 5.34 19.16 4.90
CA ILE A 151 3.90 19.27 5.11
C ILE A 151 3.25 19.55 3.75
N GLY A 152 2.49 18.58 3.24
CA GLY A 152 1.71 18.74 2.02
C GLY A 152 0.58 19.76 2.19
N SER A 153 -0.02 20.18 1.07
CA SER A 153 -1.16 21.12 1.04
C SER A 153 -2.42 20.49 0.41
N GLU A 154 -2.32 19.24 0.00
CA GLU A 154 -3.34 18.50 -0.73
C GLU A 154 -4.41 17.95 0.22
N MET A 155 -5.68 18.23 -0.10
CA MET A 155 -6.84 17.74 0.67
C MET A 155 -7.76 16.84 -0.16
N GLY A 156 -7.51 16.69 -1.46
CA GLY A 156 -8.30 15.84 -2.35
C GLY A 156 -8.15 14.36 -1.98
N GLY A 157 -9.26 13.62 -2.01
CA GLY A 157 -9.29 12.21 -1.60
C GLY A 157 -8.99 11.92 -0.11
N SER A 158 -8.73 12.94 0.71
CA SER A 158 -8.35 12.78 2.12
C SER A 158 -9.47 12.18 2.98
N SER A 159 -9.12 11.53 4.09
CA SER A 159 -10.11 11.08 5.10
C SER A 159 -10.89 12.25 5.69
N TYR A 160 -10.24 13.40 5.92
CA TYR A 160 -10.90 14.60 6.41
C TYR A 160 -12.05 15.06 5.49
N LEU A 161 -11.81 15.17 4.18
CA LEU A 161 -12.83 15.62 3.23
C LEU A 161 -14.01 14.65 3.15
N PHE A 162 -13.74 13.36 3.31
CA PHE A 162 -14.78 12.33 3.28
C PHE A 162 -15.58 12.24 4.57
N GLU A 163 -14.90 12.14 5.73
CA GLU A 163 -15.55 11.91 7.02
C GLU A 163 -16.24 13.16 7.55
N ILE A 164 -15.62 14.33 7.39
CA ILE A 164 -16.16 15.58 7.93
C ILE A 164 -17.11 16.26 6.94
N HIS A 165 -16.80 16.20 5.63
CA HIS A 165 -17.59 16.93 4.61
C HIS A 165 -18.41 16.02 3.71
N GLY A 166 -18.32 14.70 3.83
CA GLY A 166 -19.07 13.75 3.00
C GLY A 166 -18.67 13.75 1.52
N LYS A 167 -17.48 14.29 1.19
CA LYS A 167 -17.06 14.53 -0.20
C LYS A 167 -15.94 13.58 -0.63
N LYS A 168 -16.13 12.95 -1.79
CA LYS A 168 -15.10 12.16 -2.49
C LYS A 168 -14.75 12.85 -3.80
N GLN A 169 -13.88 13.86 -3.72
CA GLN A 169 -13.51 14.71 -4.86
C GLN A 169 -12.08 15.27 -4.70
N GLY A 170 -11.62 15.96 -5.75
CA GLY A 170 -10.26 16.48 -5.84
C GLY A 170 -9.26 15.43 -6.33
N LEU A 171 -8.06 15.88 -6.64
CA LEU A 171 -6.97 14.96 -7.00
C LEU A 171 -6.39 14.32 -5.73
N PRO A 172 -6.06 13.02 -5.75
CA PRO A 172 -5.28 12.39 -4.69
C PRO A 172 -3.94 13.13 -4.50
N PRO A 173 -3.30 13.04 -3.31
CA PRO A 173 -2.02 13.69 -3.06
C PRO A 173 -0.99 13.31 -4.13
N ALA A 174 -0.43 14.31 -4.79
CA ALA A 174 0.63 14.11 -5.76
C ALA A 174 1.86 13.56 -5.04
N ARG A 175 2.56 12.64 -5.67
CA ARG A 175 3.89 12.24 -5.20
C ARG A 175 4.88 13.16 -5.87
N GLY A 176 5.73 13.80 -5.05
CA GLY A 176 6.72 14.77 -5.52
C GLY A 176 7.35 14.31 -6.83
N SER A 177 7.13 15.09 -7.89
CA SER A 177 8.06 15.13 -9.01
C SER A 177 9.42 15.36 -8.40
N GLY A 178 10.38 14.47 -8.66
CA GLY A 178 11.73 14.62 -8.14
C GLY A 178 12.31 15.97 -8.52
N GLU A 179 12.23 16.91 -7.58
CA GLU A 179 13.12 18.05 -7.42
C GLU A 179 13.90 17.83 -6.13
#